data_AF-A0A4Q4CQM4-F1
#
_entry.id   AF-A0A4Q4CQM4-F1
#
_cell.length_a   1.000
_cell.length_b   1.000
_cell.length_c   1.000
_cell.angle_alpha   90.00
_cell.angle_beta   90.00
_cell.angle_gamma   90.00
#
_symmetry.space_group_name_H-M   'P 1'
#
loop_
_entity.id
_entity.type
_entity.pdbx_description
1 polymer ?
#
loop_
_entity_poly.entity_id
_entity_poly.type
_entity_poly.pdbx_seq_one_letter_code
_entity_poly.pdbx_strand_id
1 'polypeptide(L)'
;DEQREILPGHRIGLAAAAGRAEADAVAGEYFALFIGVGRGELLPYASYYLTGFLHERPLAELRGTLAGLGIARAAGVAEPEDHLGFCCEVMAGLLEGRFAGQPAEDFFARHLAPWAERCFADMATAEAAVFYRAVGALGRTAIEIEQAAAALPA
;
A
#
# COMPACT_ATOMS: atom_id res chain seq x y z
N ASP A 1 -21.62 -9.79 -9.57
CA ASP A 1 -20.87 -8.79 -8.79
C ASP A 1 -19.50 -8.70 -9.41
N GLU A 2 -19.31 -7.74 -10.32
CA GLU A 2 -18.17 -7.66 -11.25
C GLU A 2 -16.82 -7.60 -10.50
N GLN A 3 -16.82 -6.97 -9.32
CA GLN A 3 -15.65 -6.86 -8.45
C GLN A 3 -15.20 -8.23 -7.87
N ARG A 4 -16.12 -9.18 -7.67
CA ARG A 4 -15.80 -10.54 -7.21
C ARG A 4 -15.04 -11.38 -8.25
N GLU A 5 -15.10 -11.02 -9.53
CA GLU A 5 -14.42 -11.73 -10.62
C GLU A 5 -13.07 -11.09 -10.99
N ILE A 6 -12.91 -9.77 -10.77
CA ILE A 6 -11.71 -9.00 -11.11
C ILE A 6 -10.52 -9.32 -10.19
N LEU A 7 -10.74 -9.44 -8.87
CA LEU A 7 -9.65 -9.73 -7.93
C LEU A 7 -8.95 -11.08 -8.21
N PRO A 8 -9.66 -12.20 -8.48
CA PRO A 8 -9.03 -13.42 -8.98
C PRO A 8 -8.19 -13.21 -10.25
N GLY A 9 -8.67 -12.39 -11.19
CA GLY A 9 -7.95 -12.02 -12.41
C GLY A 9 -6.63 -11.30 -12.13
N HIS A 10 -6.64 -10.27 -11.29
CA HIS A 10 -5.41 -9.56 -10.90
C HIS A 10 -4.46 -10.42 -10.07
N ARG A 11 -4.97 -11.32 -9.22
CA ARG A 11 -4.14 -12.28 -8.50
C ARG A 11 -3.44 -13.24 -9.45
N ILE A 12 -4.15 -13.75 -10.47
CA ILE A 12 -3.56 -14.57 -11.53
C ILE A 12 -2.53 -13.77 -12.33
N GLY A 13 -2.84 -12.50 -12.64
CA GLY A 13 -1.92 -11.58 -13.31
C GLY A 13 -0.60 -11.40 -12.54
N LEU A 14 -0.69 -11.16 -11.22
CA LEU A 14 0.49 -11.07 -10.36
C LEU A 14 1.26 -12.39 -10.28
N ALA A 15 0.58 -13.52 -10.16
CA ALA A 15 1.24 -14.83 -10.16
C ALA A 15 1.99 -15.10 -11.49
N ALA A 16 1.40 -14.72 -12.62
CA ALA A 16 2.05 -14.83 -13.93
C ALA A 16 3.22 -13.87 -14.09
N ALA A 17 3.12 -12.64 -13.55
CA ALA A 17 4.23 -11.70 -13.52
C ALA A 17 5.39 -12.24 -12.67
N ALA A 18 5.10 -12.74 -11.47
CA ALA A 18 6.07 -13.37 -10.58
C ALA A 18 6.75 -14.58 -11.23
N GLY A 19 6.01 -15.43 -11.93
CA GLY A 19 6.56 -16.60 -12.63
C GLY A 19 7.48 -16.28 -13.81
N ARG A 20 7.50 -15.03 -14.28
CA ARG A 20 8.40 -14.54 -15.35
C ARG A 20 9.46 -13.57 -14.84
N ALA A 21 9.41 -13.23 -13.56
CA ALA A 21 10.26 -12.19 -12.99
C ALA A 21 11.63 -12.76 -12.63
N GLU A 22 12.68 -12.06 -13.05
CA GLU A 22 14.04 -12.29 -12.59
C GLU A 22 14.33 -11.36 -11.41
N ALA A 23 14.87 -11.90 -10.31
CA ALA A 23 15.02 -11.15 -9.06
C ALA A 23 15.84 -9.85 -9.22
N ASP A 24 16.95 -9.91 -9.96
CA ASP A 24 17.79 -8.74 -10.23
C ASP A 24 17.08 -7.68 -11.08
N ALA A 25 16.22 -8.11 -12.02
CA ALA A 25 15.42 -7.20 -12.83
C ALA A 25 14.37 -6.49 -11.97
N VAL A 26 13.69 -7.23 -11.08
CA VAL A 26 12.73 -6.64 -10.13
C VAL A 26 13.43 -5.72 -9.13
N ALA A 27 14.65 -6.03 -8.70
CA ALA A 27 15.43 -5.14 -7.85
C ALA A 27 15.77 -3.81 -8.55
N GLY A 28 16.16 -3.87 -9.83
CA GLY A 28 16.37 -2.68 -10.66
C GLY A 28 15.09 -1.86 -10.87
N GLU A 29 13.96 -2.53 -11.11
CA GLU A 29 12.64 -1.91 -11.20
C GLU A 29 12.25 -1.24 -9.87
N TYR A 30 12.42 -1.92 -8.74
CA TYR A 30 12.17 -1.37 -7.41
C TYR A 30 13.00 -0.11 -7.16
N PHE A 31 14.29 -0.16 -7.52
CA PHE A 31 15.15 1.01 -7.42
C PHE A 31 14.60 2.18 -8.25
N ALA A 32 14.25 1.96 -9.53
CA ALA A 32 13.72 3.02 -10.39
C ALA A 32 12.40 3.61 -9.86
N LEU A 33 11.51 2.76 -9.36
CA LEU A 33 10.19 3.18 -8.88
C LEU A 33 10.24 3.91 -7.55
N PHE A 34 11.00 3.43 -6.58
CA PHE A 34 10.83 3.88 -5.18
C PHE A 34 12.05 4.57 -4.58
N ILE A 35 13.24 4.42 -5.18
CA ILE A 35 14.49 4.96 -4.64
C ILE A 35 15.03 6.05 -5.57
N GLY A 36 15.38 5.67 -6.80
CA GLY A 36 15.96 6.51 -7.84
C GLY A 36 17.31 7.11 -7.47
N VAL A 37 17.86 7.90 -8.40
CA VAL A 37 18.99 8.79 -8.10
C VAL A 37 18.40 10.14 -7.75
N GLY A 38 18.32 10.44 -6.45
CA GLY A 38 17.68 11.64 -5.90
C GLY A 38 16.22 11.41 -5.52
N ARG A 39 15.41 10.84 -6.43
CA ARG A 39 14.02 10.47 -6.15
C ARG A 39 13.54 9.36 -7.09
N GLY A 40 12.80 8.39 -6.56
CA GLY A 40 12.07 7.41 -7.36
C GLY A 40 10.93 8.04 -8.15
N GLU A 41 10.46 7.34 -9.19
CA GLU A 41 9.29 7.74 -9.97
C GLU A 41 8.06 7.97 -9.07
N LEU A 42 7.91 7.12 -8.04
CA LEU A 42 6.84 7.15 -7.06
C LEU A 42 7.38 7.46 -5.66
N LEU A 43 6.56 8.17 -4.88
CA LEU A 43 6.76 8.35 -3.44
C LEU A 43 5.55 7.77 -2.73
N PRO A 44 5.54 6.46 -2.43
CA PRO A 44 4.36 5.74 -1.94
C PRO A 44 4.12 6.00 -0.44
N TYR A 45 4.01 7.27 -0.07
CA TYR A 45 3.84 7.75 1.29
C TYR A 45 2.52 8.49 1.43
N ALA A 46 1.76 8.21 2.49
CA ALA A 46 0.48 8.86 2.74
C ALA A 46 0.62 10.38 2.78
N SER A 47 1.66 10.90 3.46
CA SER A 47 1.88 12.34 3.56
C SER A 47 2.11 12.96 2.19
N TYR A 48 2.88 12.30 1.31
CA TYR A 48 3.13 12.79 -0.04
C TYR A 48 1.86 12.79 -0.89
N TYR A 49 1.08 11.71 -0.87
CA TYR A 49 -0.15 11.62 -1.65
C TYR A 49 -1.24 12.57 -1.18
N LEU A 50 -1.31 12.86 0.12
CA LEU A 50 -2.35 13.72 0.71
C LEU A 50 -1.97 15.20 0.75
N THR A 51 -0.68 15.53 0.81
CA THR A 51 -0.23 16.92 1.03
C THR A 51 0.76 17.44 -0.01
N GLY A 52 1.38 16.55 -0.79
CA GLY A 52 2.50 16.86 -1.69
C GLY A 52 3.87 16.88 -1.02
N PHE A 53 3.96 16.69 0.31
CA PHE A 53 5.21 16.76 1.07
C PHE A 53 5.39 15.54 1.99
N LEU A 54 6.64 15.12 2.18
CA LEU A 54 7.00 14.06 3.12
C LEU A 54 6.99 14.58 4.57
N HIS A 55 6.72 13.67 5.52
CA HIS A 55 6.79 13.94 6.96
C HIS A 55 5.76 14.96 7.49
N GLU A 56 4.64 15.08 6.81
CA GLU A 56 3.54 15.97 7.19
C GLU A 56 2.56 15.32 8.18
N ARG A 57 1.49 16.07 8.49
CA ARG A 57 0.42 15.69 9.42
C ARG A 57 -0.09 14.23 9.28
N PRO A 58 -0.31 13.64 8.09
CA PRO A 58 -0.76 12.25 7.99
C PRO A 58 0.16 11.24 8.67
N LEU A 59 1.49 11.45 8.61
CA LEU A 59 2.45 10.59 9.30
C LEU A 59 2.35 10.74 10.83
N ALA A 60 2.14 11.95 11.33
CA ALA A 60 1.96 12.19 12.76
C ALA A 60 0.69 11.52 13.29
N GLU A 61 -0.40 11.58 12.54
CA GLU A 61 -1.67 10.92 12.86
C GLU A 61 -1.52 9.40 12.86
N LEU A 62 -0.84 8.84 11.86
CA LEU A 62 -0.52 7.41 11.81
C LEU A 62 0.30 6.97 13.02
N ARG A 63 1.34 7.71 13.42
CA ARG A 63 2.13 7.39 14.61
C ARG A 63 1.31 7.36 15.89
N GLY A 64 0.33 8.27 16.01
CA GLY A 64 -0.62 8.24 17.13
C GLY A 64 -1.44 6.94 17.15
N THR A 65 -1.94 6.50 16.00
CA THR A 65 -2.65 5.22 15.87
C THR A 65 -1.74 4.02 16.18
N LEU A 66 -0.51 3.98 15.62
CA LEU A 66 0.43 2.89 15.85
C LEU A 66 0.82 2.76 17.33
N ALA A 67 1.01 3.90 18.02
CA ALA A 67 1.28 3.90 19.46
C ALA A 67 0.12 3.27 20.25
N GLY A 68 -1.14 3.55 19.87
CA GLY A 68 -2.32 2.92 20.46
C GLY A 68 -2.40 1.41 20.23
N LEU A 69 -1.81 0.91 19.14
CA LEU A 69 -1.69 -0.51 18.81
C LEU A 69 -0.45 -1.19 19.41
N GLY A 70 0.43 -0.43 20.07
CA GLY A 70 1.72 -0.93 20.54
C GLY A 70 2.69 -1.30 19.41
N ILE A 71 2.49 -0.76 18.20
CA ILE A 71 3.33 -1.02 17.03
C ILE A 71 4.42 0.04 16.95
N ALA A 72 5.66 -0.41 16.77
CA ALA A 72 6.82 0.45 16.57
C ALA A 72 7.54 0.07 15.28
N ARG A 73 8.16 1.06 14.64
CA ARG A 73 9.04 0.82 13.49
C ARG A 73 10.26 0.00 13.92
N ALA A 74 10.65 -0.97 13.09
CA ALA A 74 11.83 -1.79 13.33
C ALA A 74 13.12 -0.95 13.36
N ALA A 75 14.09 -1.37 14.18
CA ALA A 75 15.38 -0.72 14.26
C ALA A 75 16.13 -0.83 12.92
N GLY A 76 16.73 0.27 12.46
CA GLY A 76 17.49 0.32 11.20
C GLY A 76 16.67 0.57 9.95
N VAL A 77 15.33 0.62 10.04
CA VAL A 77 14.46 1.02 8.93
C VAL A 77 14.37 2.55 8.87
N ALA A 78 14.82 3.12 7.75
CA ALA A 78 14.85 4.57 7.56
C ALA A 78 13.52 5.11 7.04
N GLU A 79 12.76 4.31 6.28
CA GLU A 79 11.47 4.72 5.73
C GLU A 79 10.52 5.14 6.86
N PRO A 80 9.78 6.26 6.70
CA PRO A 80 8.70 6.61 7.61
C PRO A 80 7.54 5.61 7.52
N GLU A 81 6.79 5.52 8.61
CA GLU A 81 5.74 4.52 8.81
C GLU A 81 4.54 4.70 7.87
N ASP A 82 4.39 5.85 7.23
CA ASP A 82 3.32 6.13 6.28
C ASP A 82 3.61 5.62 4.85
N HIS A 83 4.67 4.82 4.69
CA HIS A 83 4.94 4.06 3.48
C HIS A 83 3.82 3.03 3.21
N LEU A 84 3.36 2.91 1.96
CA LEU A 84 2.25 2.05 1.56
C LEU A 84 2.43 0.61 2.03
N GLY A 85 3.63 0.05 1.85
CA GLY A 85 3.94 -1.31 2.28
C GLY A 85 3.84 -1.49 3.81
N PHE A 86 4.21 -0.48 4.60
CA PHE A 86 4.08 -0.52 6.05
C PHE A 86 2.60 -0.48 6.46
N CYS A 87 1.81 0.41 5.86
CA CYS A 87 0.37 0.48 6.11
C CYS A 87 -0.35 -0.83 5.73
N CYS A 88 0.04 -1.47 4.62
CA CYS A 88 -0.49 -2.78 4.23
C CYS A 88 -0.14 -3.89 5.25
N GLU A 89 1.08 -3.90 5.77
CA GLU A 89 1.50 -4.87 6.81
C GLU A 89 0.72 -4.67 8.12
N VAL A 90 0.51 -3.42 8.54
CA VAL A 90 -0.31 -3.12 9.73
C VAL A 90 -1.75 -3.57 9.53
N MET A 91 -2.34 -3.30 8.35
CA MET A 91 -3.67 -3.77 8.00
C MET A 91 -3.77 -5.30 8.02
N ALA A 92 -2.80 -6.00 7.43
CA ALA A 92 -2.74 -7.46 7.45
C ALA A 92 -2.69 -7.99 8.89
N GLY A 93 -1.85 -7.41 9.75
CA GLY A 93 -1.77 -7.83 11.15
C GLY A 93 -3.03 -7.54 11.96
N LEU A 94 -3.75 -6.46 11.67
CA LEU A 94 -5.07 -6.21 12.27
C LEU A 94 -6.10 -7.26 11.84
N LEU A 95 -6.17 -7.57 10.54
CA LEU A 95 -7.06 -8.60 10.00
C LEU A 95 -6.76 -10.00 10.55
N GLU A 96 -5.49 -10.31 10.79
CA GLU A 96 -5.04 -11.56 11.39
C GLU A 96 -5.21 -11.61 12.92
N GLY A 97 -5.65 -10.51 13.55
CA GLY A 97 -5.78 -10.41 15.00
C GLY A 97 -4.44 -10.40 15.75
N ARG A 98 -3.34 -10.05 15.08
CA ARG A 98 -1.99 -9.93 15.69
C ARG A 98 -1.88 -8.72 16.62
N PHE A 99 -2.67 -7.67 16.37
CA PHE A 99 -2.65 -6.44 17.16
C PHE A 99 -3.99 -6.25 17.87
N ALA A 100 -3.92 -5.97 19.18
CA ALA A 100 -5.08 -5.51 19.93
C ALA A 100 -5.19 -3.98 19.81
N GLY A 101 -6.41 -3.43 19.88
CA GLY A 101 -6.59 -1.99 20.15
C GLY A 101 -7.57 -1.24 19.24
N GLN A 102 -7.83 -1.71 18.01
CA GLN A 102 -8.91 -1.15 17.19
C GLN A 102 -9.34 -2.12 16.07
N PRO A 103 -10.56 -1.97 15.51
CA PRO A 103 -11.00 -2.71 14.33
C PRO A 103 -10.17 -2.40 13.08
N ALA A 104 -10.00 -3.38 12.18
CA ALA A 104 -9.24 -3.18 10.94
C ALA A 104 -9.90 -2.13 10.04
N GLU A 105 -11.24 -2.01 10.08
CA GLU A 105 -12.00 -1.04 9.30
C GLU A 105 -11.65 0.41 9.68
N ASP A 106 -11.41 0.67 10.97
CA ASP A 106 -11.02 2.00 11.46
C ASP A 106 -9.63 2.40 10.96
N PHE A 107 -8.69 1.44 10.92
CA PHE A 107 -7.36 1.68 10.36
C PHE A 107 -7.44 1.94 8.86
N PHE A 108 -8.19 1.10 8.12
CA PHE A 108 -8.37 1.24 6.69
C PHE A 108 -8.95 2.61 6.33
N ALA A 109 -10.07 2.99 6.95
CA ALA A 109 -10.78 4.23 6.66
C ALA A 109 -9.90 5.47 6.88
N ARG A 110 -9.03 5.45 7.90
CA ARG A 110 -8.17 6.59 8.25
C ARG A 110 -6.86 6.61 7.47
N HIS A 111 -6.21 5.46 7.32
CA HIS A 111 -4.78 5.39 6.95
C HIS A 111 -4.52 4.76 5.58
N LEU A 112 -5.52 4.20 4.91
CA LEU A 112 -5.38 3.64 3.56
C LEU A 112 -6.37 4.24 2.56
N ALA A 113 -7.66 4.21 2.89
CA ALA A 113 -8.74 4.64 2.00
C ALA A 113 -8.53 6.03 1.35
N PRO A 114 -7.98 7.05 2.05
CA PRO A 114 -7.85 8.39 1.47
C PRO A 114 -6.85 8.53 0.31
N TRP A 115 -5.95 7.56 0.11
CA TRP A 115 -4.81 7.75 -0.81
C TRP A 115 -4.30 6.48 -1.49
N ALA A 116 -4.50 5.29 -0.90
CA ALA A 116 -3.88 4.05 -1.36
C ALA A 116 -4.37 3.63 -2.76
N GLU A 117 -5.65 3.84 -3.10
CA GLU A 117 -6.17 3.56 -4.44
C GLU A 117 -5.40 4.34 -5.51
N ARG A 118 -5.23 5.65 -5.32
CA ARG A 118 -4.47 6.52 -6.22
C ARG A 118 -3.02 6.07 -6.31
N CYS A 119 -2.39 5.69 -5.19
CA CYS A 119 -1.02 5.22 -5.18
C CYS A 119 -0.84 3.91 -5.98
N PHE A 120 -1.73 2.94 -5.80
CA PHE A 120 -1.71 1.71 -6.58
C PHE A 120 -2.06 1.95 -8.07
N ALA A 121 -2.95 2.90 -8.38
CA ALA A 121 -3.24 3.29 -9.74
C ALA A 121 -2.01 3.90 -10.44
N ASP A 122 -1.31 4.83 -9.78
CA ASP A 122 -0.06 5.39 -10.30
C ASP A 122 0.99 4.30 -10.52
N MET A 123 1.13 3.35 -9.57
CA MET A 123 2.03 2.19 -9.67
C MET A 123 1.70 1.29 -10.86
N ALA A 124 0.41 1.09 -11.16
CA ALA A 124 -0.04 0.30 -12.29
C ALA A 124 0.33 0.91 -13.65
N THR A 125 0.53 2.24 -13.68
CA THR A 125 0.80 3.01 -14.91
C THR A 125 2.20 3.61 -15.00
N ALA A 126 3.03 3.43 -13.97
CA ALA A 126 4.39 3.95 -13.93
C ALA A 126 5.23 3.45 -15.12
N GLU A 127 6.06 4.34 -15.65
CA GLU A 127 6.89 4.10 -16.84
C GLU A 127 7.86 2.94 -16.59
N ALA A 128 8.56 2.99 -15.45
CA ALA A 128 9.52 1.95 -15.07
C ALA A 128 8.87 0.63 -14.65
N ALA A 129 7.56 0.61 -14.35
CA ALA A 129 6.91 -0.58 -13.83
C ALA A 129 6.79 -1.67 -14.90
N VAL A 130 7.09 -2.91 -14.52
CA VAL A 130 6.92 -4.15 -15.30
C VAL A 130 6.27 -5.20 -14.39
N PHE A 131 6.94 -5.64 -13.33
CA PHE A 131 6.38 -6.50 -12.29
C PHE A 131 5.39 -5.73 -11.41
N TYR A 132 5.75 -4.51 -10.99
CA TYR A 132 4.93 -3.67 -10.12
C TYR A 132 3.65 -3.17 -10.79
N ARG A 133 3.51 -3.26 -12.13
CA ARG A 133 2.21 -3.02 -12.78
C ARG A 133 1.14 -3.98 -12.27
N ALA A 134 1.51 -5.26 -12.10
CA ALA A 134 0.59 -6.27 -11.58
C ALA A 134 0.31 -6.08 -10.08
N VAL A 135 1.31 -5.61 -9.31
CA VAL A 135 1.14 -5.22 -7.90
C VAL A 135 0.17 -4.04 -7.78
N GLY A 136 0.35 -3.00 -8.61
CA GLY A 136 -0.54 -1.85 -8.70
C GLY A 136 -1.98 -2.25 -9.04
N ALA A 137 -2.17 -3.08 -10.06
CA ALA A 137 -3.50 -3.54 -10.46
C ALA A 137 -4.20 -4.33 -9.35
N LEU A 138 -3.50 -5.27 -8.70
CA LEU A 138 -4.05 -6.04 -7.60
C LEU A 138 -4.39 -5.16 -6.39
N GLY A 139 -3.44 -4.31 -5.97
CA GLY A 139 -3.60 -3.43 -4.82
C GLY A 139 -4.75 -2.45 -5.01
N ARG A 140 -4.89 -1.87 -6.21
CA ARG A 140 -6.00 -0.98 -6.54
C ARG A 140 -7.35 -1.67 -6.35
N THR A 141 -7.53 -2.86 -6.94
CA THR A 141 -8.78 -3.62 -6.78
C THR A 141 -9.03 -4.03 -5.35
N ALA A 142 -7.99 -4.37 -4.58
CA ALA A 142 -8.15 -4.66 -3.15
C ALA A 142 -8.70 -3.45 -2.39
N ILE A 143 -8.16 -2.25 -2.62
CA ILE A 143 -8.68 -1.01 -1.99
C ILE A 143 -10.12 -0.72 -2.43
N GLU A 144 -10.44 -0.86 -3.73
CA GLU A 144 -11.79 -0.65 -4.26
C GLU A 144 -12.83 -1.57 -3.59
N ILE A 145 -12.47 -2.85 -3.36
CA ILE A 145 -13.34 -3.82 -2.67
C ILE A 145 -13.54 -3.43 -1.21
N GLU A 146 -12.49 -3.08 -0.49
CA GLU A 146 -12.58 -2.68 0.92
C GLU A 146 -13.41 -1.38 1.08
N GLN A 147 -13.28 -0.42 0.17
CA GLN A 147 -14.13 0.77 0.13
C GLN A 147 -15.60 0.43 -0.12
N ALA A 148 -15.88 -0.48 -1.07
CA ALA A 148 -17.24 -0.92 -1.36
C ALA A 148 -17.87 -1.64 -0.15
N ALA A 149 -17.09 -2.47 0.54
CA ALA A 149 -17.52 -3.16 1.76
C ALA A 149 -17.85 -2.16 2.89
N ALA A 150 -17.00 -1.14 3.10
CA ALA A 150 -17.21 -0.11 4.10
C ALA A 150 -18.46 0.77 3.85
N ALA A 151 -18.95 0.83 2.60
CA ALA A 151 -20.13 1.60 2.23
C ALA A 151 -21.45 0.83 2.40
N LEU A 152 -21.41 -0.47 2.69
CA LEU A 152 -22.61 -1.27 2.93
C LEU A 152 -23.23 -0.94 4.30
N PRO A 153 -24.56 -0.81 4.40
CA PRO A 153 -25.21 -0.67 5.69
C PRO A 153 -25.00 -1.92 6.56
N ALA A 154 -24.78 -1.70 7.85
CA ALA A 154 -24.63 -2.75 8.87
C ALA A 154 -25.92 -3.55 9.10
#